data_AF-A0A7K2P8C9-F1
#
_entry.id   AF-A0A7K2P8C9-F1
#
_cell.length_a   1.000
_cell.length_b   1.000
_cell.length_c   1.000
_cell.angle_alpha   90.00
_cell.angle_beta   90.00
_cell.angle_gamma   90.00
#
_symmetry.space_group_name_H-M   'P 1'
#
loop_
_entity.id
_entity.type
_entity.pdbx_description
1 polymer ?
#
loop_
_entity_poly.entity_id
_entity_poly.type
_entity_poly.pdbx_seq_one_letter_code
_entity_poly.pdbx_strand_id
1 'polypeptide(L)'
;MAGTDEDAVAAADDALYVLTAVLLTPAKFPSVLGDDYPEACAALGLPPLADGYGLVLGQDGDGARWTVVIDDVSLVAVAVASWDCGM
;
A
#
# COMPACT_ATOMS: atom_id res chain seq x y z
N MET A 1 -32.76 -23.93 -0.05
CA MET A 1 -31.55 -23.19 -0.44
C MET A 1 -31.03 -22.50 0.80
N ALA A 2 -30.18 -23.17 1.58
CA ALA A 2 -29.53 -22.64 2.78
C ALA A 2 -28.07 -23.08 2.66
N GLY A 3 -27.23 -22.18 2.13
CA GLY A 3 -25.84 -22.48 1.78
C GLY A 3 -25.10 -21.22 1.33
N THR A 4 -25.46 -20.07 1.89
CA THR A 4 -24.85 -18.77 1.56
C THR A 4 -24.34 -18.03 2.79
N ASP A 5 -24.62 -18.52 4.00
CA ASP A 5 -24.24 -17.83 5.24
C ASP A 5 -22.83 -18.25 5.71
N GLU A 6 -22.48 -19.54 5.62
CA GLU A 6 -21.16 -20.03 6.04
C GLU A 6 -20.03 -19.55 5.11
N ASP A 7 -20.26 -19.48 3.79
CA ASP A 7 -19.28 -18.94 2.84
C ASP A 7 -19.05 -17.42 2.99
N ALA A 8 -20.09 -16.68 3.41
CA ALA A 8 -19.98 -15.24 3.64
C ALA A 8 -19.20 -14.90 4.93
N VAL A 9 -19.31 -15.74 5.97
CA VAL A 9 -18.55 -15.59 7.22
C VAL A 9 -17.09 -16.01 7.02
N ALA A 10 -16.82 -17.09 6.26
CA ALA A 10 -15.46 -17.49 5.92
C ALA A 10 -14.70 -16.42 5.10
N ALA A 11 -15.40 -15.72 4.19
CA ALA A 11 -14.81 -14.63 3.41
C ALA A 11 -14.44 -13.40 4.24
N ALA A 12 -15.03 -13.22 5.44
CA ALA A 12 -14.72 -12.11 6.32
C ALA A 12 -13.37 -12.30 7.04
N ASP A 13 -13.03 -13.53 7.41
CA ASP A 13 -11.77 -13.84 8.09
C ASP A 13 -10.55 -13.71 7.14
N ASP A 14 -10.71 -14.07 5.85
CA ASP A 14 -9.69 -13.90 4.81
C ASP A 14 -9.68 -12.49 4.16
N ALA A 15 -10.45 -11.55 4.68
CA ALA A 15 -10.57 -10.21 4.09
C ALA A 15 -9.27 -9.40 4.26
N LEU A 16 -8.77 -8.84 3.16
CA LEU A 16 -7.66 -7.88 3.17
C LEU A 16 -8.21 -6.46 3.15
N TYR A 17 -7.96 -5.72 4.22
CA TYR A 17 -8.35 -4.33 4.36
C TYR A 17 -7.18 -3.41 4.05
N VAL A 18 -7.40 -2.48 3.11
CA VAL A 18 -6.46 -1.39 2.87
C VAL A 18 -6.67 -0.31 3.93
N LEU A 19 -5.61 0.03 4.65
CA LEU A 19 -5.64 1.04 5.71
C LEU A 19 -5.19 2.41 5.21
N THR A 20 -4.14 2.44 4.39
CA THR A 20 -3.63 3.69 3.81
C THR A 20 -2.71 3.41 2.63
N ALA A 21 -2.42 4.44 1.85
CA ALA A 21 -1.41 4.39 0.81
C ALA A 21 -0.55 5.66 0.83
N VAL A 22 0.72 5.51 0.48
CA VAL A 22 1.71 6.61 0.45
C VAL A 22 2.59 6.49 -0.78
N LEU A 23 3.11 7.61 -1.26
CA LEU A 23 4.10 7.63 -2.33
C LEU A 23 5.47 7.83 -1.69
N LEU A 24 6.31 6.81 -1.77
CA LEU A 24 7.71 6.85 -1.39
C LEU A 24 8.50 7.44 -2.57
N THR A 25 8.47 8.76 -2.71
CA THR A 25 9.24 9.48 -3.73
C THR A 25 10.12 10.55 -3.08
N PRO A 26 11.36 10.75 -3.56
CA PRO A 26 12.24 11.79 -3.02
C PRO A 26 11.60 13.19 -3.06
N ALA A 27 10.82 13.47 -4.11
CA ALA A 27 10.12 14.75 -4.26
C ALA A 27 9.04 14.99 -3.19
N LYS A 28 8.40 13.94 -2.68
CA LYS A 28 7.34 14.06 -1.64
C LYS A 28 7.93 14.26 -0.25
N PHE A 29 9.14 13.76 -0.01
CA PHE A 29 9.84 13.88 1.27
C PHE A 29 11.31 14.28 1.10
N PRO A 30 11.60 15.46 0.53
CA PRO A 30 12.96 15.82 0.14
C PRO A 30 13.96 15.89 1.30
N SER A 31 13.50 16.29 2.50
CA SER A 31 14.35 16.34 3.70
C SER A 31 14.56 14.99 4.39
N VAL A 32 13.78 13.97 4.05
CA VAL A 32 13.83 12.63 4.69
C VAL A 32 14.41 11.60 3.74
N LEU A 33 14.11 11.70 2.45
CA LEU A 33 14.51 10.75 1.43
C LEU A 33 15.59 11.29 0.49
N GLY A 34 15.88 12.58 0.46
CA GLY A 34 16.75 13.24 -0.54
C GLY A 34 17.87 12.37 -1.11
N ASP A 35 19.05 12.39 -0.49
CA ASP A 35 20.18 11.54 -0.88
C ASP A 35 20.09 10.12 -0.28
N ASP A 36 19.25 9.93 0.74
CA ASP A 36 19.11 8.68 1.51
C ASP A 36 18.13 7.67 0.89
N TYR A 37 17.41 8.04 -0.17
CA TYR A 37 16.41 7.19 -0.83
C TYR A 37 16.98 5.84 -1.28
N PRO A 38 18.19 5.73 -1.87
CA PRO A 38 18.78 4.44 -2.19
C PRO A 38 19.02 3.54 -0.97
N GLU A 39 19.38 4.12 0.18
CA GLU A 39 19.56 3.36 1.43
C GLU A 39 18.22 2.89 1.98
N ALA A 40 17.18 3.73 1.92
CA ALA A 40 15.82 3.34 2.27
C ALA A 40 15.30 2.20 1.38
N CYS A 41 15.53 2.25 0.06
CA CYS A 41 15.21 1.15 -0.84
C CYS A 41 15.98 -0.14 -0.49
N ALA A 42 17.28 -0.03 -0.17
CA ALA A 42 18.10 -1.17 0.20
C ALA A 42 17.62 -1.84 1.51
N ALA A 43 17.19 -1.06 2.50
CA ALA A 43 16.60 -1.57 3.73
C ALA A 43 15.31 -2.38 3.50
N LEU A 44 14.62 -2.11 2.40
CA LEU A 44 13.43 -2.82 1.94
C LEU A 44 13.73 -3.93 0.93
N GLY A 45 15.00 -4.13 0.54
CA GLY A 45 15.41 -5.10 -0.48
C GLY A 45 15.00 -4.72 -1.90
N LEU A 46 14.78 -3.43 -2.17
CA LEU A 46 14.30 -2.91 -3.45
C LEU A 46 15.43 -2.20 -4.22
N PRO A 47 15.43 -2.26 -5.56
CA PRO A 47 16.28 -1.38 -6.36
C PRO A 47 15.76 0.06 -6.28
N PRO A 48 16.63 1.08 -6.28
CA PRO A 48 16.17 2.47 -6.34
C PRO A 48 15.62 2.80 -7.72
N LEU A 49 14.32 3.13 -7.80
CA LEU A 49 13.67 3.63 -9.02
C LEU A 49 13.56 5.15 -8.98
N ALA A 50 13.85 5.80 -10.11
CA ALA A 50 13.85 7.26 -10.23
C ALA A 50 12.47 7.88 -9.93
N ASP A 51 11.40 7.22 -10.37
CA ASP A 51 10.03 7.70 -10.18
C ASP A 51 9.51 7.44 -8.75
N GLY A 52 10.21 6.61 -7.96
CA GLY A 52 9.80 6.22 -6.62
C GLY A 52 9.00 4.92 -6.57
N TYR A 53 8.34 4.70 -5.43
CA TYR A 53 7.40 3.60 -5.22
C TYR A 53 6.08 4.09 -4.62
N GLY A 54 4.98 3.45 -4.97
CA GLY A 54 3.75 3.50 -4.18
C GLY A 54 3.76 2.39 -3.13
N LEU A 55 3.35 2.71 -1.90
CA LEU A 55 3.20 1.74 -0.82
C LEU A 55 1.74 1.69 -0.40
N VAL A 56 1.16 0.48 -0.38
CA VAL A 56 -0.16 0.23 0.18
C VAL A 56 0.01 -0.55 1.47
N LEU A 57 -0.53 -0.01 2.55
CA LEU A 57 -0.48 -0.58 3.88
C LEU A 57 -1.86 -1.10 4.24
N GLY A 58 -1.92 -2.31 4.76
CA GLY A 58 -3.17 -2.92 5.15
C GLY A 58 -3.04 -3.92 6.28
N GLN A 59 -4.17 -4.54 6.58
CA GLN A 59 -4.27 -5.64 7.53
C GLN A 59 -5.26 -6.70 7.05
N ASP A 60 -5.18 -7.91 7.58
CA ASP A 60 -6.23 -8.92 7.45
C ASP A 60 -7.30 -8.79 8.55
N GLY A 61 -8.28 -9.71 8.55
CA GLY A 61 -9.34 -9.78 9.57
C GLY A 61 -8.83 -10.04 10.99
N ASP A 62 -7.68 -10.70 11.13
CA ASP A 62 -7.02 -10.99 12.40
C ASP A 62 -6.11 -9.83 12.89
N GLY A 63 -5.93 -8.79 12.07
CA GLY A 63 -5.12 -7.61 12.37
C GLY A 63 -3.63 -7.78 12.06
N ALA A 64 -3.22 -8.85 11.37
CA ALA A 64 -1.86 -8.98 10.87
C ALA A 64 -1.62 -7.96 9.76
N ARG A 65 -0.47 -7.26 9.82
CA ARG A 65 -0.16 -6.15 8.90
C ARG A 65 0.57 -6.65 7.66
N TRP A 66 0.24 -6.05 6.52
CA TRP A 66 0.90 -6.31 5.26
C TRP A 66 1.27 -4.99 4.55
N THR A 67 2.21 -5.10 3.62
CA THR A 67 2.65 -3.97 2.78
C THR A 67 2.82 -4.47 1.35
N VAL A 68 2.20 -3.77 0.40
CA VAL A 68 2.41 -3.98 -1.03
C VAL A 68 3.23 -2.82 -1.56
N VAL A 69 4.34 -3.15 -2.23
CA VAL A 69 5.20 -2.21 -2.94
C VAL A 69 4.79 -2.22 -4.40
N ILE A 70 4.54 -1.03 -4.97
CA ILE A 70 4.05 -0.84 -6.33
C ILE A 70 5.02 0.08 -7.06
N ASP A 71 5.54 -0.38 -8.21
CA ASP A 71 6.49 0.38 -9.05
C ASP A 71 5.79 1.41 -9.94
N ASP A 72 4.50 1.24 -10.24
CA ASP A 72 3.66 2.28 -10.83
C ASP A 72 3.13 3.25 -9.76
N VAL A 73 3.88 4.31 -9.54
CA VAL A 73 3.54 5.39 -8.60
C VAL A 73 2.24 6.10 -8.99
N SER A 74 1.93 6.18 -10.28
CA SER A 74 0.73 6.89 -10.77
C SER A 74 -0.55 6.14 -10.37
N LEU A 75 -0.52 4.80 -10.38
CA LEU A 75 -1.63 3.97 -9.92
C LEU A 75 -1.99 4.29 -8.45
N VAL A 76 -0.98 4.37 -7.58
CA VAL A 76 -1.19 4.66 -6.15
C VAL A 76 -1.59 6.11 -5.93
N ALA A 77 -1.03 7.05 -6.70
CA ALA A 77 -1.42 8.46 -6.64
C ALA A 77 -2.91 8.65 -6.98
N VAL A 78 -3.42 7.94 -7.99
CA VAL A 78 -4.84 7.95 -8.36
C VAL A 78 -5.71 7.35 -7.26
N ALA A 79 -5.30 6.23 -6.67
CA ALA A 79 -6.04 5.62 -5.56
C ALA A 79 -6.17 6.57 -4.36
N VAL A 80 -5.06 7.22 -3.96
CA VAL A 80 -5.06 8.23 -2.87
C VAL A 80 -5.98 9.39 -3.23
N ALA A 81 -5.85 9.95 -4.42
CA ALA A 81 -6.69 11.08 -4.85
C ALA A 81 -8.19 10.71 -4.87
N SER A 82 -8.53 9.47 -5.23
CA SER A 82 -9.92 8.98 -5.22
C SER A 82 -10.49 8.93 -3.80
N TRP A 83 -9.73 8.42 -2.82
CA TRP A 83 -10.13 8.42 -1.42
C TRP A 83 -10.25 9.83 -0.84
N ASP A 84 -9.32 10.72 -1.17
CA ASP A 84 -9.36 12.12 -0.74
C ASP A 84 -10.61 12.84 -1.28
N CYS A 85 -11.14 12.40 -2.42
CA CYS A 85 -12.41 12.88 -2.97
C CYS A 85 -13.66 12.16 -2.42
N GLY A 86 -13.51 11.15 -1.56
CA GLY A 86 -14.62 10.45 -0.90
C GLY A 86 -15.34 9.39 -1.73
N MET A 87 -14.68 8.81 -2.73
CA MET A 87 -15.15 7.58 -3.42
C MET A 87 -14.97 6.35 -2.53
#